data_AF-U2M2N1-F1
#
_entry.id   AF-U2M2N1-F1
#
_cell.length_a   1.000
_cell.length_b   1.000
_cell.length_c   1.000
_cell.angle_alpha   90.00
_cell.angle_beta   90.00
_cell.angle_gamma   90.00
#
_symmetry.space_group_name_H-M   'P 1'
#
loop_
_entity.id
_entity.type
_entity.pdbx_description
1 polymer ?
#
loop_
_entity_poly.entity_id
_entity_poly.type
_entity_poly.pdbx_seq_one_letter_code
_entity_poly.pdbx_strand_id
1 'polypeptide(L)'
;MAEEFTEQIDAALAEWMVLDKLPAEIEGFVLSKERQASEAQYDFFRYDHVQEHRAVVGFYDASTTSYKLRVEIGVVSFALPSFIHGDLDAFGQELMRYLPRVIKEIHANALTTQELLPVRESIEAWIYGKALPEEMEGYTLFIHPLAPAELTNGSFLIIDYVDFARKNDVGIYYNCYRNEFFGEYHVNGMPYVSYSFDASDLEELEQRLKLHLVRYLRMARTQSDLERK
;
A
#
# COMPACT_ATOMS: atom_id res chain seq x y z
N MET A 1 -15.03 -3.29 25.07
CA MET A 1 -15.20 -3.03 23.62
C MET A 1 -14.12 -3.75 22.82
N ALA A 2 -12.84 -3.39 22.91
CA ALA A 2 -11.79 -4.06 22.11
C ALA A 2 -11.55 -5.55 22.46
N GLU A 3 -11.53 -5.89 23.75
CA GLU A 3 -11.39 -7.29 24.21
C GLU A 3 -12.59 -8.16 23.81
N GLU A 4 -13.80 -7.58 23.76
CA GLU A 4 -15.03 -8.34 23.52
C GLU A 4 -15.16 -8.84 22.08
N PHE A 5 -14.74 -8.05 21.09
CA PHE A 5 -14.79 -8.50 19.70
C PHE A 5 -13.62 -9.43 19.35
N THR A 6 -12.42 -9.21 19.92
CA THR A 6 -11.25 -10.06 19.65
C THR A 6 -11.46 -11.50 20.11
N GLU A 7 -12.05 -11.71 21.30
CA GLU A 7 -12.43 -13.05 21.79
C GLU A 7 -13.46 -13.74 20.88
N GLN A 8 -14.48 -13.00 20.42
CA GLN A 8 -15.50 -13.54 19.52
C GLN A 8 -14.89 -13.97 18.17
N ILE A 9 -13.99 -13.16 17.63
CA ILE A 9 -13.31 -13.46 16.37
C ILE A 9 -12.35 -14.64 16.54
N ASP A 10 -11.62 -14.75 17.66
CA ASP A 10 -10.76 -15.92 17.89
C ASP A 10 -11.57 -17.22 18.03
N ALA A 11 -12.72 -17.19 18.70
CA ALA A 11 -13.62 -18.34 18.76
C ALA A 11 -14.09 -18.76 17.36
N ALA A 12 -14.50 -17.78 16.53
CA ALA A 12 -14.92 -18.04 15.16
C ALA A 12 -13.77 -18.59 14.28
N LEU A 13 -12.56 -18.03 14.44
CA LEU A 13 -11.37 -18.45 13.69
C LEU A 13 -10.86 -19.82 14.13
N ALA A 14 -11.07 -20.24 15.38
CA ALA A 14 -10.71 -21.57 15.87
C ALA A 14 -11.52 -22.69 15.19
N GLU A 15 -12.75 -22.40 14.78
CA GLU A 15 -13.61 -23.32 14.04
C GLU A 15 -13.36 -23.25 12.52
N TRP A 16 -12.65 -22.21 12.05
CA TRP A 16 -12.47 -21.91 10.63
C TRP A 16 -11.22 -22.54 10.03
N MET A 17 -11.39 -23.72 9.44
CA MET A 17 -10.30 -24.51 8.84
C MET A 17 -9.65 -23.91 7.59
N VAL A 18 -10.12 -22.78 7.07
CA VAL A 18 -9.56 -22.18 5.84
C VAL A 18 -8.12 -21.73 6.06
N LEU A 19 -7.79 -21.16 7.23
CA LEU A 19 -6.42 -20.75 7.54
C LEU A 19 -5.42 -21.91 7.52
N ASP A 20 -5.88 -23.14 7.78
CA ASP A 20 -5.03 -24.34 7.75
C ASP A 20 -4.79 -24.87 6.35
N LYS A 21 -5.60 -24.42 5.38
CA LYS A 21 -5.46 -24.76 3.95
C LYS A 21 -4.61 -23.75 3.19
N LEU A 22 -4.31 -22.61 3.81
CA LEU A 22 -3.44 -21.59 3.22
C LEU A 22 -2.01 -22.12 3.07
N PRO A 23 -1.36 -21.93 1.92
CA PRO A 23 0.05 -22.28 1.73
C PRO A 23 0.94 -21.56 2.75
N ALA A 24 2.00 -22.24 3.22
CA ALA A 24 2.99 -21.59 4.09
C ALA A 24 3.76 -20.47 3.37
N GLU A 25 3.89 -20.58 2.05
CA GLU A 25 4.56 -19.59 1.19
C GLU A 25 3.86 -19.48 -0.17
N ILE A 26 3.77 -18.26 -0.71
CA ILE A 26 3.30 -17.97 -2.07
C ILE A 26 4.21 -16.90 -2.66
N GLU A 27 4.94 -17.20 -3.75
CA GLU A 27 5.81 -16.22 -4.44
C GLU A 27 6.75 -15.45 -3.50
N GLY A 28 7.39 -16.14 -2.53
CA GLY A 28 8.29 -15.53 -1.55
C GLY A 28 7.60 -14.86 -0.35
N PHE A 29 6.27 -14.73 -0.36
CA PHE A 29 5.53 -14.30 0.82
C PHE A 29 5.37 -15.43 1.82
N VAL A 30 5.75 -15.20 3.07
CA VAL A 30 5.65 -16.18 4.14
C VAL A 30 4.42 -15.92 5.00
N LEU A 31 3.62 -16.96 5.25
CA LEU A 31 2.44 -16.90 6.09
C LEU A 31 2.81 -16.83 7.58
N SER A 32 2.25 -15.85 8.28
CA SER A 32 2.12 -15.79 9.73
C SER A 32 0.65 -15.76 10.13
N LYS A 33 0.29 -16.48 11.20
CA LYS A 33 -1.05 -16.48 11.80
C LYS A 33 -1.09 -15.66 13.10
N GLU A 34 -0.10 -14.79 13.30
CA GLU A 34 -0.05 -13.90 14.45
C GLU A 34 -1.28 -13.01 14.51
N ARG A 35 -1.73 -12.77 15.74
CA ARG A 35 -2.88 -11.93 16.05
C ARG A 35 -2.39 -10.55 16.45
N GLN A 36 -2.96 -9.51 15.86
CA GLN A 36 -2.64 -8.15 16.24
C GLN A 36 -3.93 -7.33 16.41
N ALA A 37 -4.17 -6.91 17.65
CA ALA A 37 -5.28 -6.03 17.97
C ALA A 37 -4.86 -4.56 17.84
N SER A 38 -5.75 -3.77 17.26
CA SER A 38 -5.74 -2.31 17.28
C SER A 38 -7.14 -1.81 17.65
N GLU A 39 -7.33 -0.50 17.82
CA GLU A 39 -8.54 0.07 18.40
C GLU A 39 -9.86 -0.45 17.78
N ALA A 40 -9.91 -0.60 16.46
CA ALA A 40 -11.10 -1.07 15.74
C ALA A 40 -10.81 -2.20 14.72
N GLN A 41 -9.60 -2.75 14.71
CA GLN A 41 -9.21 -3.80 13.78
C GLN A 41 -8.50 -4.94 14.51
N TYR A 42 -8.73 -6.15 14.01
CA TYR A 42 -8.06 -7.34 14.50
C TYR A 42 -7.47 -8.14 13.34
N ASP A 43 -6.15 -8.07 13.19
CA ASP A 43 -5.42 -8.84 12.20
C ASP A 43 -5.31 -10.28 12.67
N PHE A 44 -5.55 -11.21 11.75
CA PHE A 44 -5.58 -12.63 12.09
C PHE A 44 -4.72 -13.52 11.18
N PHE A 45 -4.28 -13.03 10.02
CA PHE A 45 -3.13 -13.62 9.32
C PHE A 45 -2.45 -12.58 8.47
N ARG A 46 -1.21 -12.88 8.09
CA ARG A 46 -0.39 -12.05 7.24
C ARG A 46 0.49 -12.88 6.34
N TYR A 47 0.68 -12.41 5.12
CA TYR A 47 1.72 -12.85 4.21
C TYR A 47 2.73 -11.73 4.08
N ASP A 48 3.99 -11.97 4.44
CA ASP A 48 5.06 -10.97 4.38
C ASP A 48 6.09 -11.31 3.31
N HIS A 49 6.44 -10.32 2.48
CA HIS A 49 7.63 -10.33 1.65
C HIS A 49 8.60 -9.25 2.15
N VAL A 50 9.33 -9.59 3.21
CA VAL A 50 10.18 -8.63 3.97
C VAL A 50 11.17 -7.88 3.07
N GLN A 51 11.78 -8.56 2.10
CA GLN A 51 12.79 -7.96 1.22
C GLN A 51 12.20 -6.92 0.24
N GLU A 52 10.91 -7.02 -0.08
CA GLU A 52 10.25 -6.09 -0.99
C GLU A 52 9.31 -5.12 -0.26
N HIS A 53 9.29 -5.17 1.08
CA HIS A 53 8.42 -4.33 1.90
C HIS A 53 6.95 -4.40 1.47
N ARG A 54 6.48 -5.62 1.16
CA ARG A 54 5.10 -5.89 0.75
C ARG A 54 4.43 -6.88 1.68
N ALA A 55 3.13 -6.71 1.89
CA ALA A 55 2.36 -7.68 2.65
C ALA A 55 0.89 -7.73 2.23
N VAL A 56 0.25 -8.84 2.60
CA VAL A 56 -1.19 -9.05 2.53
C VAL A 56 -1.68 -9.44 3.91
N VAL A 57 -2.68 -8.73 4.44
CA VAL A 57 -3.17 -8.94 5.81
C VAL A 57 -4.67 -9.20 5.80
N GLY A 58 -5.09 -10.32 6.39
CA GLY A 58 -6.49 -10.57 6.71
C GLY A 58 -6.82 -10.00 8.08
N PHE A 59 -7.88 -9.19 8.14
CA PHE A 59 -8.28 -8.53 9.37
C PHE A 59 -9.79 -8.40 9.48
N TYR A 60 -10.28 -8.34 10.70
CA TYR A 60 -11.66 -7.99 11.02
C TYR A 60 -11.73 -6.51 11.37
N ASP A 61 -12.69 -5.79 10.79
CA ASP A 61 -12.96 -4.39 11.04
C ASP A 61 -14.26 -4.27 11.86
N ALA A 62 -14.13 -3.85 13.12
CA ALA A 62 -15.24 -3.73 14.05
C ALA A 62 -16.17 -2.55 13.71
N SER A 63 -15.66 -1.49 13.06
CA SER A 63 -16.48 -0.33 12.66
C SER A 63 -17.46 -0.67 11.55
N THR A 64 -17.11 -1.62 10.69
CA THR A 64 -17.95 -2.08 9.57
C THR A 64 -18.46 -3.50 9.71
N THR A 65 -18.16 -4.15 10.84
CA THR A 65 -18.53 -5.54 11.15
C THR A 65 -18.26 -6.49 9.99
N SER A 66 -17.04 -6.44 9.45
CA SER A 66 -16.67 -7.22 8.27
C SER A 66 -15.23 -7.71 8.31
N TYR A 67 -15.01 -8.88 7.74
CA TYR A 67 -13.71 -9.43 7.38
C TYR A 67 -13.24 -8.79 6.08
N LYS A 68 -11.95 -8.43 6.04
CA LYS A 68 -11.33 -7.70 4.95
C LYS A 68 -9.93 -8.24 4.68
N LEU A 69 -9.47 -7.97 3.47
CA LEU A 69 -8.08 -8.17 3.08
C LEU A 69 -7.48 -6.80 2.75
N ARG A 70 -6.34 -6.46 3.36
CA ARG A 70 -5.56 -5.29 2.96
C ARG A 70 -4.24 -5.69 2.34
N VAL A 71 -3.75 -4.82 1.47
CA VAL A 71 -2.43 -4.88 0.85
C VAL A 71 -1.59 -3.76 1.46
N GLU A 72 -0.32 -4.05 1.71
CA GLU A 72 0.70 -3.08 2.12
C GLU A 72 1.82 -3.06 1.08
N ILE A 73 2.14 -1.87 0.58
CA ILE A 73 3.23 -1.60 -0.36
C ILE A 73 4.05 -0.47 0.24
N GLY A 74 5.19 -0.83 0.81
CA GLY A 74 5.99 0.08 1.63
C GLY A 74 5.21 0.56 2.85
N VAL A 75 4.88 1.84 2.90
CA VAL A 75 4.02 2.44 3.94
C VAL A 75 2.57 2.58 3.53
N VAL A 76 2.27 2.49 2.24
CA VAL A 76 0.90 2.60 1.72
C VAL A 76 0.13 1.33 2.07
N SER A 77 -1.06 1.49 2.65
CA SER A 77 -1.93 0.39 3.07
C SER A 77 -3.38 0.65 2.65
N PHE A 78 -4.02 -0.33 2.02
CA PHE A 78 -5.40 -0.20 1.56
C PHE A 78 -6.15 -1.53 1.56
N ALA A 79 -7.43 -1.49 1.92
CA ALA A 79 -8.31 -2.65 1.85
C ALA A 79 -8.77 -2.91 0.40
N LEU A 80 -8.79 -4.17 0.00
CA LEU A 80 -9.31 -4.60 -1.30
C LEU A 80 -10.84 -4.67 -1.25
N PRO A 81 -11.57 -3.92 -2.10
CA PRO A 81 -13.02 -3.89 -2.06
C PRO A 81 -13.69 -5.25 -2.29
N SER A 82 -13.05 -6.13 -3.07
CA SER A 82 -13.56 -7.48 -3.36
C SER A 82 -13.57 -8.41 -2.15
N PHE A 83 -12.84 -8.07 -1.08
CA PHE A 83 -12.70 -8.93 0.11
C PHE A 83 -13.51 -8.45 1.32
N ILE A 84 -14.44 -7.50 1.14
CA ILE A 84 -15.28 -7.00 2.24
C ILE A 84 -16.48 -7.93 2.43
N HIS A 85 -16.45 -8.75 3.47
CA HIS A 85 -17.51 -9.73 3.75
C HIS A 85 -17.95 -9.70 5.22
N GLY A 86 -19.25 -9.87 5.47
CA GLY A 86 -19.81 -9.89 6.83
C GLY A 86 -19.58 -11.21 7.58
N ASP A 87 -19.21 -12.28 6.88
CA ASP A 87 -19.02 -13.62 7.44
C ASP A 87 -17.71 -14.28 6.94
N LEU A 88 -17.16 -15.19 7.75
CA LEU A 88 -15.89 -15.87 7.50
C LEU A 88 -15.95 -16.85 6.31
N ASP A 89 -17.11 -17.44 6.04
CA ASP A 89 -17.23 -18.44 4.98
C ASP A 89 -17.14 -17.79 3.60
N ALA A 90 -17.87 -16.69 3.39
CA ALA A 90 -17.78 -15.89 2.17
C ALA A 90 -16.36 -15.32 1.98
N PHE A 91 -15.78 -14.74 3.05
CA PHE A 91 -14.40 -14.26 3.04
C PHE A 91 -13.41 -15.38 2.66
N GLY A 92 -13.57 -16.58 3.23
CA GLY A 92 -12.70 -17.72 2.95
C GLY A 92 -12.80 -18.26 1.54
N GLN A 93 -14.00 -18.26 0.95
CA GLN A 93 -14.18 -18.65 -0.45
C GLN A 93 -13.47 -17.68 -1.39
N GLU A 94 -13.60 -16.37 -1.14
CA GLU A 94 -12.93 -15.33 -1.91
C GLU A 94 -11.40 -15.42 -1.75
N LEU A 95 -10.93 -15.63 -0.52
CA LEU A 95 -9.51 -15.83 -0.18
C LEU A 95 -8.89 -17.00 -0.94
N MET A 96 -9.51 -18.18 -0.87
CA MET A 96 -8.99 -19.37 -1.56
C MET A 96 -8.99 -19.20 -3.08
N ARG A 97 -9.89 -18.39 -3.63
CA ARG A 97 -10.03 -18.18 -5.06
C ARG A 97 -9.04 -17.16 -5.62
N TYR A 98 -8.79 -16.07 -4.90
CA TYR A 98 -8.09 -14.90 -5.45
C TYR A 98 -6.78 -14.54 -4.77
N LEU A 99 -6.46 -15.10 -3.59
CA LEU A 99 -5.21 -14.79 -2.88
C LEU A 99 -3.94 -14.98 -3.75
N PRO A 100 -3.77 -16.08 -4.51
CA PRO A 100 -2.58 -16.23 -5.36
C PRO A 100 -2.47 -15.13 -6.43
N ARG A 101 -3.62 -14.66 -6.93
CA ARG A 101 -3.67 -13.58 -7.91
C ARG A 101 -3.32 -12.25 -7.27
N VAL A 102 -3.88 -11.95 -6.09
CA VAL A 102 -3.55 -10.74 -5.32
C VAL A 102 -2.05 -10.68 -5.07
N ILE A 103 -1.46 -11.77 -4.55
CA ILE A 103 0.00 -11.85 -4.27
C ILE A 103 0.84 -11.61 -5.52
N LYS A 104 0.42 -12.17 -6.66
CA LYS A 104 1.11 -11.96 -7.93
C LYS A 104 1.01 -10.50 -8.41
N GLU A 105 -0.16 -9.88 -8.28
CA GLU A 105 -0.40 -8.50 -8.74
C GLU A 105 0.37 -7.48 -7.90
N ILE A 106 0.48 -7.68 -6.59
CA ILE A 106 1.19 -6.72 -5.72
C ILE A 106 2.70 -6.69 -5.93
N HIS A 107 3.32 -7.71 -6.55
CA HIS A 107 4.73 -7.69 -6.98
C HIS A 107 4.89 -7.31 -8.45
N ALA A 108 3.81 -7.26 -9.23
CA ALA A 108 3.89 -7.00 -10.65
C ALA A 108 4.32 -5.56 -10.92
N ASN A 109 5.18 -5.39 -11.93
CA ASN A 109 5.42 -4.08 -12.49
C ASN A 109 4.16 -3.59 -13.22
N ALA A 110 3.46 -2.63 -12.60
CA ALA A 110 2.21 -2.12 -13.10
C ALA A 110 2.35 -1.32 -14.39
N LEU A 111 3.57 -0.93 -14.82
CA LEU A 111 3.78 -0.20 -16.07
C LEU A 111 3.22 -0.95 -17.28
N THR A 112 3.19 -2.29 -17.20
CA THR A 112 2.72 -3.18 -18.27
C THR A 112 1.20 -3.30 -18.36
N THR A 113 0.44 -2.75 -17.40
CA THR A 113 -1.04 -2.82 -17.36
C THR A 113 -1.68 -1.95 -18.44
N GLN A 114 -2.94 -2.27 -18.78
CA GLN A 114 -3.65 -1.54 -19.84
C GLN A 114 -3.98 -0.10 -19.42
N GLU A 115 -4.20 0.09 -18.12
CA GLU A 115 -4.56 1.34 -17.46
C GLU A 115 -3.46 2.40 -17.58
N LEU A 116 -2.19 1.98 -17.62
CA LEU A 116 -1.04 2.87 -17.81
C LEU A 116 -0.63 3.05 -19.28
N LEU A 117 -1.26 2.36 -20.25
CA LEU A 117 -0.97 2.54 -21.68
C LEU A 117 -0.93 4.01 -22.14
N PRO A 118 -1.86 4.90 -21.73
CA PRO A 118 -1.87 6.29 -22.20
C PRO A 118 -0.63 7.10 -21.81
N VAL A 119 0.05 6.74 -20.72
CA VAL A 119 1.20 7.48 -20.18
C VAL A 119 2.51 6.68 -20.24
N ARG A 120 2.46 5.40 -20.62
CA ARG A 120 3.61 4.48 -20.59
C ARG A 120 4.81 5.01 -21.36
N GLU A 121 4.63 5.33 -22.65
CA GLU A 121 5.74 5.78 -23.50
C GLU A 121 6.37 7.07 -22.95
N SER A 122 5.53 7.98 -22.43
CA SER A 122 5.99 9.23 -21.81
C SER A 122 6.79 8.96 -20.54
N ILE A 123 6.34 8.07 -19.67
CA ILE A 123 7.06 7.65 -18.45
C ILE A 123 8.38 6.97 -18.82
N GLU A 124 8.36 6.06 -19.81
CA GLU A 124 9.55 5.38 -20.32
C GLU A 124 10.54 6.35 -20.96
N ALA A 125 10.10 7.47 -21.53
CA ALA A 125 10.96 8.50 -22.10
C ALA A 125 11.40 9.57 -21.07
N TRP A 126 10.83 9.57 -19.86
CA TRP A 126 11.00 10.67 -18.90
C TRP A 126 12.39 10.70 -18.27
N ILE A 127 13.27 11.55 -18.82
CA ILE A 127 14.68 11.66 -18.41
C ILE A 127 14.80 12.05 -16.93
N TYR A 128 14.00 13.01 -16.46
CA TYR A 128 14.04 13.45 -15.07
C TYR A 128 13.62 12.33 -14.11
N GLY A 129 12.54 11.60 -14.42
CA GLY A 129 12.08 10.47 -13.61
C GLY A 129 13.14 9.37 -13.47
N LYS A 130 13.90 9.10 -14.54
CA LYS A 130 15.04 8.15 -14.52
C LYS A 130 16.27 8.65 -13.78
N ALA A 131 16.38 9.96 -13.56
CA ALA A 131 17.50 10.60 -12.90
C ALA A 131 17.20 10.94 -11.44
N LEU A 132 16.04 10.53 -10.92
CA LEU A 132 15.72 10.63 -9.50
C LEU A 132 16.78 9.88 -8.68
N PRO A 133 17.35 10.51 -7.64
CA PRO A 133 18.38 9.86 -6.84
C PRO A 133 17.79 8.72 -5.99
N GLU A 134 18.54 7.64 -5.85
CA GLU A 134 18.15 6.51 -4.97
C GLU A 134 17.98 6.93 -3.50
N GLU A 135 18.66 7.99 -3.08
CA GLU A 135 18.63 8.50 -1.72
C GLU A 135 18.43 10.03 -1.72
N MET A 136 17.48 10.52 -0.92
CA MET A 136 17.19 11.94 -0.78
C MET A 136 16.71 12.28 0.63
N GLU A 137 17.39 13.22 1.31
CA GLU A 137 17.00 13.70 2.65
C GLU A 137 16.85 12.59 3.74
N GLY A 138 17.50 11.43 3.53
CA GLY A 138 17.40 10.25 4.40
C GLY A 138 16.24 9.31 4.06
N TYR A 139 15.62 9.48 2.91
CA TYR A 139 14.62 8.59 2.33
C TYR A 139 15.21 7.85 1.14
N THR A 140 14.82 6.59 0.97
CA THR A 140 15.20 5.75 -0.17
C THR A 140 14.10 5.80 -1.24
N LEU A 141 14.46 5.85 -2.52
CA LEU A 141 13.54 5.71 -3.64
C LEU A 141 13.05 4.25 -3.73
N PHE A 142 11.88 3.98 -3.19
CA PHE A 142 11.31 2.63 -3.11
C PHE A 142 10.50 2.26 -4.36
N ILE A 143 9.62 3.15 -4.81
CA ILE A 143 8.89 2.97 -6.07
C ILE A 143 9.49 3.88 -7.13
N HIS A 144 9.89 3.28 -8.25
CA HIS A 144 10.49 3.97 -9.37
C HIS A 144 9.45 4.18 -10.49
N PRO A 145 9.50 5.28 -11.26
CA PRO A 145 8.58 5.50 -12.39
C PRO A 145 8.50 4.35 -13.41
N LEU A 146 9.57 3.55 -13.53
CA LEU A 146 9.65 2.41 -14.46
C LEU A 146 9.15 1.09 -13.85
N ALA A 147 8.84 1.08 -12.56
CA ALA A 147 8.30 -0.04 -11.82
C ALA A 147 7.20 0.45 -10.84
N PRO A 148 6.15 1.12 -11.34
CA PRO A 148 5.04 1.58 -10.52
C PRO A 148 4.29 0.41 -9.91
N ALA A 149 3.58 0.70 -8.82
CA ALA A 149 2.70 -0.25 -8.15
C ALA A 149 1.22 0.11 -8.39
N GLU A 150 0.39 -0.90 -8.65
CA GLU A 150 -1.05 -0.74 -8.76
C GLU A 150 -1.70 -0.65 -7.37
N LEU A 151 -2.65 0.27 -7.22
CA LEU A 151 -3.47 0.43 -6.03
C LEU A 151 -4.96 0.27 -6.39
N THR A 152 -5.85 0.74 -5.51
CA THR A 152 -7.29 0.73 -5.79
C THR A 152 -7.74 1.98 -6.54
N ASN A 153 -8.97 1.92 -7.07
CA ASN A 153 -9.66 3.06 -7.68
C ASN A 153 -8.90 3.72 -8.84
N GLY A 154 -8.14 2.91 -9.60
CA GLY A 154 -7.40 3.35 -10.78
C GLY A 154 -6.15 4.19 -10.45
N SER A 155 -5.71 4.18 -9.20
CA SER A 155 -4.49 4.86 -8.77
C SER A 155 -3.27 3.94 -8.88
N PHE A 156 -2.15 4.51 -9.31
CA PHE A 156 -0.86 3.86 -9.42
C PHE A 156 0.16 4.69 -8.67
N LEU A 157 0.93 4.07 -7.76
CA LEU A 157 2.07 4.70 -7.11
C LEU A 157 3.23 4.71 -8.12
N ILE A 158 3.62 5.91 -8.57
CA ILE A 158 4.62 6.11 -9.63
C ILE A 158 6.00 6.39 -9.05
N ILE A 159 6.06 7.20 -7.98
CA ILE A 159 7.29 7.51 -7.25
C ILE A 159 6.97 7.36 -5.78
N ASP A 160 7.85 6.74 -5.01
CA ASP A 160 7.76 6.75 -3.56
C ASP A 160 9.14 6.87 -2.93
N TYR A 161 9.35 7.92 -2.14
CA TYR A 161 10.53 8.07 -1.30
C TYR A 161 10.14 7.74 0.13
N VAL A 162 10.76 6.73 0.73
CA VAL A 162 10.34 6.17 2.02
C VAL A 162 11.47 6.15 3.06
N ASP A 163 11.10 6.43 4.31
CA ASP A 163 11.87 6.09 5.51
C ASP A 163 11.07 5.03 6.27
N PHE A 164 11.45 3.75 6.08
CA PHE A 164 10.77 2.61 6.69
C PHE A 164 10.85 2.61 8.21
N ALA A 165 11.96 3.08 8.79
CA ALA A 165 12.14 3.12 10.25
C ALA A 165 11.17 4.12 10.89
N ARG A 166 10.82 5.17 10.14
CA ARG A 166 9.87 6.19 10.60
C ARG A 166 8.44 5.93 10.18
N LYS A 167 8.23 5.07 9.17
CA LYS A 167 6.97 4.95 8.44
C LYS A 167 6.57 6.30 7.83
N ASN A 168 7.52 6.99 7.25
CA ASN A 168 7.26 8.23 6.50
C ASN A 168 7.49 7.97 5.03
N ASP A 169 6.75 8.65 4.17
CA ASP A 169 7.05 8.71 2.74
C ASP A 169 6.62 10.06 2.13
N VAL A 170 6.97 10.22 0.85
CA VAL A 170 6.31 11.16 -0.06
C VAL A 170 6.05 10.39 -1.36
N GLY A 171 4.79 10.05 -1.58
CA GLY A 171 4.32 9.29 -2.73
C GLY A 171 3.72 10.18 -3.81
N ILE A 172 4.04 9.89 -5.06
CA ILE A 172 3.43 10.49 -6.25
C ILE A 172 2.64 9.42 -6.97
N TYR A 173 1.40 9.76 -7.24
CA TYR A 173 0.40 8.85 -7.78
C TYR A 173 -0.05 9.34 -9.14
N TYR A 174 -0.49 8.42 -9.99
CA TYR A 174 -1.23 8.70 -11.22
C TYR A 174 -2.58 8.02 -11.14
N ASN A 175 -3.66 8.74 -11.44
CA ASN A 175 -4.98 8.15 -11.54
C ASN A 175 -5.42 8.02 -13.01
N CYS A 176 -5.66 6.79 -13.47
CA CYS A 176 -6.00 6.54 -14.88
C CYS A 176 -7.41 7.03 -15.27
N TYR A 177 -8.33 7.18 -14.31
CA TYR A 177 -9.67 7.69 -14.58
C TYR A 177 -9.72 9.21 -14.71
N ARG A 178 -8.86 9.91 -13.95
CA ARG A 178 -8.72 11.38 -14.03
C ARG A 178 -7.67 11.81 -15.04
N ASN A 179 -6.75 10.92 -15.41
CA ASN A 179 -5.58 11.22 -16.23
C ASN A 179 -4.76 12.37 -15.63
N GLU A 180 -4.49 12.28 -14.32
CA GLU A 180 -3.79 13.31 -13.54
C GLU A 180 -2.85 12.65 -12.52
N PHE A 181 -1.75 13.34 -12.24
CA PHE A 181 -0.86 13.05 -11.13
C PHE A 181 -1.27 13.83 -9.88
N PHE A 182 -1.02 13.24 -8.71
CA PHE A 182 -1.26 13.87 -7.40
C PHE A 182 -0.26 13.33 -6.38
N GLY A 183 -0.19 13.96 -5.21
CA GLY A 183 0.74 13.56 -4.16
C GLY A 183 0.07 13.30 -2.82
N GLU A 184 0.63 12.34 -2.08
CA GLU A 184 0.34 12.10 -0.67
C GLU A 184 1.66 11.91 0.08
N TYR A 185 1.64 12.09 1.40
CA TYR A 185 2.79 11.82 2.25
C TYR A 185 2.32 11.23 3.57
N HIS A 186 3.13 10.33 4.13
CA HIS A 186 2.87 9.71 5.42
C HIS A 186 3.80 10.27 6.50
N VAL A 187 3.25 10.43 7.70
CA VAL A 187 4.00 10.73 8.92
C VAL A 187 3.65 9.68 9.96
N ASN A 188 4.64 8.90 10.39
CA ASN A 188 4.44 7.79 11.33
C ASN A 188 3.33 6.80 10.90
N GLY A 189 3.16 6.60 9.59
CA GLY A 189 2.13 5.77 8.98
C GLY A 189 0.77 6.45 8.77
N MET A 190 0.61 7.71 9.16
CA MET A 190 -0.62 8.47 8.94
C MET A 190 -0.58 9.21 7.60
N PRO A 191 -1.57 9.01 6.69
CA PRO A 191 -1.59 9.65 5.37
C PRO A 191 -2.05 11.11 5.42
N TYR A 192 -1.49 11.92 4.53
CA TYR A 192 -1.88 13.31 4.29
C TYR A 192 -1.85 13.64 2.79
N VAL A 193 -2.89 14.34 2.33
CA VAL A 193 -3.00 14.78 0.92
C VAL A 193 -2.10 15.98 0.65
N SER A 194 -1.48 16.01 -0.52
CA SER A 194 -0.71 17.14 -1.02
C SER A 194 -1.15 17.56 -2.42
N TYR A 195 -1.79 18.73 -2.50
CA TYR A 195 -2.12 19.39 -3.77
C TYR A 195 -0.91 20.06 -4.45
N SER A 196 0.26 20.06 -3.80
CA SER A 196 1.48 20.68 -4.36
C SER A 196 2.04 19.89 -5.55
N PHE A 197 1.65 18.63 -5.69
CA PHE A 197 2.12 17.73 -6.76
C PHE A 197 1.07 17.48 -7.84
N ASP A 198 -0.09 18.13 -7.75
CA ASP A 198 -1.13 18.02 -8.77
C ASP A 198 -0.57 18.48 -10.12
N ALA A 199 -0.67 17.60 -11.11
CA ALA A 199 -0.14 17.84 -12.44
C ALA A 199 -0.94 17.05 -13.49
N SER A 200 -1.17 17.69 -14.64
CA SER A 200 -1.88 17.07 -15.77
C SER A 200 -0.97 16.22 -16.68
N ASP A 201 0.34 16.46 -16.63
CA ASP A 201 1.35 15.75 -17.42
C ASP A 201 2.70 15.68 -16.69
N LEU A 202 3.67 14.98 -17.31
CA LEU A 202 5.00 14.78 -16.75
C LEU A 202 5.86 16.04 -16.72
N GLU A 203 5.62 17.02 -17.61
CA GLU A 203 6.37 18.27 -17.62
C GLU A 203 5.96 19.13 -16.41
N GLU A 204 4.65 19.27 -16.18
CA GLU A 204 4.14 19.93 -14.99
C GLU A 204 4.58 19.18 -13.73
N LEU A 205 4.46 17.85 -13.70
CA LEU A 205 4.88 17.04 -12.55
C LEU A 205 6.35 17.25 -12.23
N GLU A 206 7.23 17.28 -13.24
CA GLU A 206 8.66 17.54 -13.07
C GLU A 206 8.91 18.90 -12.39
N GLN A 207 8.19 19.95 -12.82
CA GLN A 207 8.29 21.27 -12.19
C GLN A 207 7.82 21.22 -10.73
N ARG A 208 6.71 20.53 -10.43
CA ARG A 208 6.22 20.34 -9.06
C ARG A 208 7.24 19.60 -8.20
N LEU A 209 7.81 18.50 -8.69
CA LEU A 209 8.82 17.72 -7.99
C LEU A 209 10.05 18.56 -7.65
N LYS A 210 10.58 19.33 -8.60
CA LYS A 210 11.72 20.23 -8.40
C LYS A 210 11.44 21.29 -7.32
N LEU A 211 10.21 21.80 -7.25
CA LEU A 211 9.82 22.85 -6.30
C LEU A 211 9.50 22.31 -4.90
N HIS A 212 8.95 21.09 -4.80
CA HIS A 212 8.26 20.66 -3.59
C HIS A 212 8.83 19.38 -2.95
N LEU A 213 9.47 18.47 -3.68
CA LEU A 213 9.84 17.15 -3.16
C LEU A 213 10.70 17.23 -1.89
N VAL A 214 11.84 17.91 -1.96
CA VAL A 214 12.76 18.09 -0.81
C VAL A 214 12.07 18.76 0.38
N ARG A 215 11.18 19.73 0.12
CA ARG A 215 10.43 20.41 1.18
C ARG A 215 9.51 19.43 1.90
N TYR A 216 8.79 18.57 1.17
CA TYR A 216 7.87 17.60 1.76
C TYR A 216 8.61 16.50 2.53
N LEU A 217 9.73 15.99 2.02
CA LEU A 217 10.56 15.00 2.75
C LEU A 217 11.03 15.55 4.10
N ARG A 218 11.54 16.79 4.13
CA ARG A 218 11.94 17.45 5.38
C ARG A 218 10.76 17.73 6.31
N MET A 219 9.62 18.11 5.76
CA MET A 219 8.41 18.39 6.52
C MET A 219 7.88 17.14 7.22
N ALA A 220 7.72 16.03 6.49
CA ALA A 220 7.26 14.75 7.04
C ALA A 220 8.20 14.26 8.16
N ARG A 221 9.52 14.36 7.95
CA ARG A 221 10.51 14.06 8.99
C ARG A 221 10.38 14.94 10.23
N THR A 222 10.27 16.26 10.03
CA THR A 222 10.15 17.22 11.15
C THR A 222 8.88 16.97 11.95
N GLN A 223 7.76 16.70 11.27
CA GLN A 223 6.50 16.38 11.93
C GLN A 223 6.59 15.06 12.70
N SER A 224 7.19 14.02 12.12
CA SER A 224 7.43 12.74 12.80
C SER A 224 8.26 12.91 14.08
N ASP A 225 9.30 13.75 14.05
CA ASP A 225 10.13 14.06 15.22
C ASP A 225 9.38 14.83 16.32
N LEU A 226 8.33 15.59 15.98
CA LEU A 226 7.49 16.29 16.96
C LEU A 226 6.48 15.36 17.61
N GLU A 227 5.89 14.42 16.87
CA GLU A 227 4.89 13.48 17.36
C GLU A 227 5.48 12.34 18.21
N ARG A 228 6.77 12.04 18.03
CA ARG A 228 7.48 11.00 18.82
C ARG A 228 8.01 11.49 20.17
N LYS A 229 7.87 12.79 20.48
CA LYS A 229 8.28 13.39 21.77
C LYS A 229 7.14 13.39 22.76
#